data_AF-A0A7S2DIE1-F1
#
_entry.id   AF-A0A7S2DIE1-F1
#
_cell.length_a   1.000
_cell.length_b   1.000
_cell.length_c   1.000
_cell.angle_alpha   90.00
_cell.angle_beta   90.00
_cell.angle_gamma   90.00
#
_symmetry.space_group_name_H-M   'P 1'
#
loop_
_entity.id
_entity.type
_entity.pdbx_description
1 polymer ?
#
loop_
_entity_poly.entity_id
_entity_poly.type
_entity_poly.pdbx_seq_one_letter_code
_entity_poly.pdbx_strand_id
1 'polypeptide(L)'
;QRLLSAHSFGDCLITIGTGEMSDAEAERLGLVPTHAYAVLDVREVEGVRLLLVKNPWARKRWNGPYSANDKQRWTKSLRQALKYDQQVASQYDNGIFWIDMPSVVRFFDTAHLNWNPGLFKHRSMLHAHWPVSMGPKSDLYNLGSNPQYTIMVTLSSSSDGKKKNTQLTGVPSTTAQSPSVWILLSRHSTTKDPEGVRPDFLTVHVYESSRRVYYPDGALIRGVYTNSPHTLLRFDVPPTTRPGGGKRLYTLVLSQHEKKRNIDYTLNVFCTAPLSLYHTPS
;
A
#
# COMPACT_ATOMS: atom_id res chain seq x y z
N GLN A 1 9.17 -5.48 -7.88
CA GLN A 1 10.07 -4.29 -7.91
C GLN A 1 9.89 -3.35 -6.73
N ARG A 2 8.71 -2.76 -6.45
CA ARG A 2 8.57 -1.78 -5.34
C ARG A 2 8.73 -2.37 -3.94
N LEU A 3 8.03 -3.48 -3.66
CA LEU A 3 8.18 -4.27 -2.42
C LEU A 3 9.63 -4.68 -2.17
N LEU A 4 10.31 -5.16 -3.22
CA LEU A 4 11.71 -5.56 -3.18
C LEU A 4 12.64 -4.40 -2.79
N SER A 5 12.48 -3.25 -3.44
CA SER A 5 13.27 -2.05 -3.16
C SER A 5 13.06 -1.58 -1.72
N ALA A 6 11.80 -1.43 -1.31
CA ALA A 6 11.38 -1.06 0.05
C ALA A 6 12.04 -1.89 1.16
N HIS A 7 11.87 -3.21 1.01
CA HIS A 7 12.27 -4.18 2.00
C HIS A 7 13.79 -4.22 2.15
N SER A 8 14.51 -4.08 1.03
CA SER A 8 15.98 -4.08 1.01
C SER A 8 16.60 -2.95 1.85
N PHE A 9 15.87 -1.87 2.11
CA PHE A 9 16.31 -0.75 2.94
C PHE A 9 15.76 -0.77 4.37
N GLY A 10 15.02 -1.81 4.77
CA GLY A 10 14.38 -1.88 6.09
C GLY A 10 13.24 -0.87 6.27
N ASP A 11 12.76 -0.33 5.15
CA ASP A 11 11.85 0.80 5.10
C ASP A 11 10.38 0.36 5.05
N CYS A 12 10.12 -0.93 4.89
CA CYS A 12 8.78 -1.51 4.89
C CYS A 12 8.77 -2.84 5.63
N LEU A 13 7.90 -2.94 6.64
CA LEU A 13 7.54 -4.21 7.27
C LEU A 13 6.36 -4.83 6.53
N ILE A 14 6.49 -6.10 6.14
CA ILE A 14 5.47 -6.82 5.39
C ILE A 14 4.98 -8.01 6.22
N THR A 15 3.66 -8.14 6.32
CA THR A 15 2.98 -9.28 6.95
C THR A 15 1.99 -9.86 5.96
N ILE A 16 1.95 -11.18 5.80
CA ILE A 16 0.98 -11.87 4.97
C ILE A 16 0.09 -12.77 5.84
N GLY A 17 -1.19 -12.88 5.51
CA GLY A 17 -2.16 -13.64 6.29
C GLY A 17 -2.89 -14.67 5.44
N THR A 18 -3.04 -15.87 5.96
CA THR A 18 -3.84 -16.95 5.36
C THR A 18 -5.31 -16.79 5.70
N GLY A 19 -6.18 -17.27 4.81
CA GLY A 19 -7.62 -17.38 5.04
C GLY A 19 -8.04 -18.64 5.79
N GLU A 20 -9.33 -18.95 5.71
CA GLU A 20 -9.84 -20.25 6.11
C GLU A 20 -9.31 -21.35 5.18
N MET A 21 -8.98 -22.51 5.75
CA MET A 21 -8.59 -23.71 5.01
C MET A 21 -8.94 -24.94 5.86
N SER A 22 -9.17 -26.07 5.19
CA SER A 22 -9.39 -27.34 5.89
C SER A 22 -8.11 -27.83 6.59
N ASP A 23 -8.24 -28.61 7.66
CA ASP A 23 -7.09 -29.21 8.35
C ASP A 23 -6.20 -30.04 7.42
N ALA A 24 -6.83 -30.77 6.48
CA ALA A 24 -6.11 -31.56 5.47
C ALA A 24 -5.29 -30.68 4.53
N GLU A 25 -5.82 -29.52 4.13
CA GLU A 25 -5.09 -28.57 3.30
C GLU A 25 -3.98 -27.86 4.08
N ALA A 26 -4.26 -27.44 5.30
CA ALA A 26 -3.29 -26.83 6.21
C ALA A 26 -2.06 -27.74 6.42
N GLU A 27 -2.30 -29.03 6.68
CA GLU A 27 -1.24 -30.01 6.88
C GLU A 27 -0.47 -30.29 5.59
N ARG A 28 -1.18 -30.45 4.45
CA ARG A 28 -0.56 -30.66 3.14
C ARG A 28 0.35 -29.50 2.73
N LEU A 29 -0.09 -28.26 2.98
CA LEU A 29 0.66 -27.05 2.62
C LEU A 29 1.71 -26.68 3.67
N GLY A 30 1.55 -27.15 4.91
CA GLY A 30 2.36 -26.71 6.04
C GLY A 30 2.09 -25.25 6.46
N LEU A 31 0.88 -24.77 6.17
CA LEU A 31 0.38 -23.46 6.57
C LEU A 31 -0.66 -23.61 7.67
N VAL A 32 -0.94 -22.52 8.38
CA VAL A 32 -1.93 -22.46 9.45
C VAL A 32 -3.11 -21.62 8.94
N PRO A 33 -4.37 -22.07 9.08
CA PRO A 33 -5.54 -21.25 8.76
C PRO A 33 -5.57 -19.97 9.58
N THR A 34 -6.13 -18.90 9.00
CA THR A 34 -6.43 -17.62 9.70
C THR A 34 -5.27 -17.06 10.52
N HIS A 35 -4.04 -17.18 9.99
CA HIS A 35 -2.80 -16.89 10.71
C HIS A 35 -1.92 -15.89 9.98
N ALA A 36 -1.18 -15.09 10.76
CA ALA A 36 -0.28 -14.06 10.25
C ALA A 36 1.17 -14.53 10.24
N TYR A 37 1.88 -14.22 9.15
CA TYR A 37 3.28 -14.53 8.93
C TYR A 37 4.07 -13.26 8.62
N ALA A 38 5.28 -13.16 9.18
CA ALA A 38 6.19 -12.07 8.87
C ALA A 38 6.99 -12.39 7.61
N VAL A 39 7.09 -11.45 6.66
CA VAL A 39 8.02 -11.56 5.54
C VAL A 39 9.34 -10.92 5.96
N LEU A 40 10.39 -11.73 5.99
CA LEU A 40 11.75 -11.38 6.43
C LEU A 40 12.66 -10.97 5.28
N ASP A 41 12.41 -11.46 4.07
CA ASP A 41 13.14 -11.08 2.86
C ASP A 41 12.28 -11.23 1.61
N VAL A 42 12.58 -10.43 0.59
CA VAL A 42 12.02 -10.56 -0.75
C VAL A 42 13.20 -10.55 -1.70
N ARG A 43 13.29 -11.52 -2.59
CA ARG A 43 14.40 -11.66 -3.55
C ARG A 43 13.88 -11.99 -4.93
N GLU A 44 14.53 -11.45 -5.95
CA GLU A 44 14.35 -11.86 -7.34
C GLU A 44 15.70 -12.37 -7.85
N VAL A 45 15.78 -13.67 -8.13
CA VAL A 45 17.01 -14.35 -8.54
C VAL A 45 16.65 -15.27 -9.70
N GLU A 46 17.39 -15.19 -10.81
CA GLU A 46 17.15 -16.04 -11.99
C GLU A 46 15.70 -15.95 -12.52
N GLY A 47 15.06 -14.78 -12.38
CA GLY A 47 13.67 -14.56 -12.79
C GLY A 47 12.62 -15.12 -11.82
N VAL A 48 13.04 -15.76 -10.73
CA VAL A 48 12.15 -16.28 -9.68
C VAL A 48 12.04 -15.27 -8.55
N ARG A 49 10.80 -14.92 -8.18
CA ARG A 49 10.50 -14.07 -7.02
C ARG A 49 10.18 -14.91 -5.81
N LEU A 50 11.01 -14.80 -4.78
CA LEU A 50 10.93 -15.58 -3.55
C LEU A 50 10.76 -14.66 -2.34
N LEU A 51 9.96 -15.12 -1.38
CA LEU A 51 9.77 -14.48 -0.08
C LEU A 51 10.34 -15.41 0.99
N LEU A 52 11.15 -14.87 1.89
CA LEU A 52 11.53 -15.54 3.13
C LEU A 52 10.49 -15.18 4.17
N VAL A 53 9.79 -16.19 4.68
CA VAL A 53 8.63 -16.02 5.56
C VAL A 53 8.91 -16.70 6.89
N LYS A 54 8.45 -16.08 7.98
CA LYS A 54 8.52 -16.61 9.35
C LYS A 54 7.14 -16.82 9.92
N ASN A 55 6.88 -18.04 10.36
CA ASN A 55 5.80 -18.35 11.29
C ASN A 55 6.19 -17.87 12.70
N PRO A 56 5.40 -16.98 13.33
CA PRO A 56 5.64 -16.52 14.70
C PRO A 56 5.73 -17.64 15.73
N TRP A 57 5.06 -18.78 15.51
CA TRP A 57 5.13 -19.94 16.40
C TRP A 57 6.43 -20.74 16.29
N ALA A 58 7.34 -20.34 15.39
CA ALA A 58 8.62 -21.00 15.16
C ALA A 58 8.51 -22.51 14.84
N ARG A 59 7.37 -22.93 14.27
CA ARG A 59 7.05 -24.30 13.83
C ARG A 59 6.11 -24.25 12.64
N LYS A 60 5.94 -25.36 11.92
CA LYS A 60 5.10 -25.48 10.70
C LYS A 60 5.58 -24.56 9.58
N ARG A 61 6.11 -25.18 8.54
CA ARG A 61 6.71 -24.52 7.37
C ARG A 61 6.04 -24.98 6.10
N TRP A 62 6.12 -24.12 5.09
CA TRP A 62 5.70 -24.40 3.74
C TRP A 62 6.26 -25.73 3.20
N ASN A 63 5.37 -26.57 2.67
CA ASN A 63 5.67 -27.88 2.09
C ASN A 63 5.64 -27.91 0.54
N GLY A 64 5.34 -26.78 -0.11
CA GLY A 64 5.24 -26.69 -1.56
C GLY A 64 6.55 -26.32 -2.28
N PRO A 65 6.46 -25.68 -3.46
CA PRO A 65 7.62 -25.18 -4.21
C PRO A 65 8.60 -24.38 -3.36
N TYR A 66 9.90 -24.69 -3.49
CA TYR A 66 10.98 -24.05 -2.71
C TYR A 66 10.90 -24.29 -1.20
N SER A 67 10.14 -25.29 -0.72
CA SER A 67 10.22 -25.76 0.66
C SER A 67 11.60 -26.35 1.00
N ALA A 68 11.84 -26.63 2.27
CA ALA A 68 13.05 -27.35 2.70
C ALA A 68 13.19 -28.73 2.06
N ASN A 69 12.06 -29.38 1.73
CA ASN A 69 12.03 -30.72 1.16
C ASN A 69 12.00 -30.76 -0.38
N ASP A 70 11.87 -29.61 -1.07
CA ASP A 70 11.84 -29.53 -2.54
C ASP A 70 13.24 -29.74 -3.12
N LYS A 71 13.56 -30.92 -3.63
CA LYS A 71 14.87 -31.20 -4.26
C LYS A 71 14.96 -30.80 -5.73
N GLN A 72 13.84 -30.46 -6.37
CA GLN A 72 13.77 -30.25 -7.81
C GLN A 72 14.05 -28.80 -8.18
N ARG A 73 13.49 -27.84 -7.42
CA ARG A 73 13.57 -26.41 -7.77
C ARG A 73 14.79 -25.69 -7.20
N TRP A 74 15.41 -26.22 -6.15
CA TRP A 74 16.60 -25.61 -5.55
C TRP A 74 17.86 -25.87 -6.39
N THR A 75 18.20 -24.94 -7.27
CA THR A 75 19.48 -24.95 -7.99
C THR A 75 20.64 -24.55 -7.06
N LYS A 76 21.88 -24.92 -7.41
CA LYS A 76 23.08 -24.53 -6.65
C LYS A 76 23.24 -23.00 -6.62
N SER A 77 23.02 -22.34 -7.77
CA SER A 77 23.13 -20.90 -7.92
C SER A 77 22.10 -20.16 -7.07
N LEU A 78 20.85 -20.62 -7.06
CA LEU A 78 19.78 -20.02 -6.27
C LEU A 78 20.07 -20.14 -4.76
N ARG A 79 20.50 -21.32 -4.28
CA ARG A 79 20.90 -21.52 -2.88
C ARG A 79 22.07 -20.61 -2.49
N GLN A 80 23.07 -20.46 -3.36
CA GLN A 80 24.21 -19.59 -3.12
C GLN A 80 23.80 -18.11 -3.06
N ALA A 81 22.95 -17.65 -3.99
CA ALA A 81 22.48 -16.27 -4.05
C ALA A 81 21.65 -15.88 -2.82
N LEU A 82 20.83 -16.81 -2.30
CA LEU A 82 19.99 -16.61 -1.12
C LEU A 82 20.71 -16.93 0.20
N LYS A 83 21.97 -17.39 0.15
CA LYS A 83 22.70 -17.93 1.31
C LYS A 83 21.87 -18.99 2.07
N TYR A 84 21.17 -19.84 1.32
CA TYR A 84 20.24 -20.81 1.87
C TYR A 84 20.86 -22.21 1.94
N ASP A 85 20.95 -22.74 3.17
CA ASP A 85 21.34 -24.13 3.41
C ASP A 85 20.11 -25.02 3.57
N GLN A 86 19.76 -25.71 2.48
CA GLN A 86 18.63 -26.63 2.46
C GLN A 86 18.80 -27.84 3.38
N GLN A 87 20.02 -28.34 3.57
CA GLN A 87 20.26 -29.54 4.37
C GLN A 87 19.97 -29.23 5.83
N VAL A 88 20.51 -28.12 6.34
CA VAL A 88 20.23 -27.63 7.69
C VAL A 88 18.75 -27.33 7.87
N ALA A 89 18.13 -26.65 6.88
CA ALA A 89 16.71 -26.34 6.93
C ALA A 89 15.85 -27.61 6.99
N SER A 90 16.22 -28.70 6.32
CA SER A 90 15.46 -29.96 6.36
C SER A 90 15.50 -30.67 7.72
N GLN A 91 16.53 -30.40 8.53
CA GLN A 91 16.74 -31.07 9.82
C GLN A 91 16.07 -30.35 11.00
N TYR A 92 15.97 -29.02 10.94
CA TYR A 92 15.45 -28.22 12.04
C TYR A 92 14.32 -27.30 11.58
N ASP A 93 13.16 -27.41 12.23
CA ASP A 93 12.04 -26.50 12.02
C ASP A 93 12.11 -25.33 13.00
N ASN A 94 12.34 -24.14 12.46
CA ASN A 94 12.33 -22.86 13.16
C ASN A 94 11.20 -21.94 12.67
N GLY A 95 10.25 -22.47 11.91
CA GLY A 95 9.16 -21.74 11.28
C GLY A 95 9.58 -20.79 10.15
N ILE A 96 10.85 -20.78 9.72
CA ILE A 96 11.34 -19.94 8.63
C ILE A 96 11.42 -20.76 7.33
N PHE A 97 10.86 -20.24 6.25
CA PHE A 97 10.84 -20.92 4.95
C PHE A 97 10.84 -19.94 3.78
N TRP A 98 11.35 -20.39 2.64
CA TRP A 98 11.18 -19.71 1.37
C TRP A 98 9.88 -20.18 0.69
N ILE A 99 9.22 -19.27 -0.01
CA ILE A 99 8.04 -19.53 -0.83
C ILE A 99 8.08 -18.64 -2.07
N ASP A 100 7.58 -19.13 -3.21
CA ASP A 100 7.49 -18.35 -4.44
C ASP A 100 6.27 -17.45 -4.48
N MET A 101 6.40 -16.30 -5.15
CA MET A 101 5.33 -15.32 -5.28
C MET A 101 4.02 -15.91 -5.82
N PRO A 102 4.00 -16.83 -6.82
CA PRO A 102 2.77 -17.48 -7.26
C PRO A 102 2.05 -18.24 -6.14
N SER A 103 2.78 -18.96 -5.27
CA SER A 103 2.17 -19.64 -4.12
C SER A 103 1.66 -18.65 -3.08
N VAL A 104 2.37 -17.53 -2.86
CA VAL A 104 1.89 -16.46 -1.96
C VAL A 104 0.54 -15.92 -2.44
N VAL A 105 0.43 -15.59 -3.73
CA VAL A 105 -0.82 -15.08 -4.33
C VAL A 105 -1.95 -16.10 -4.25
N ARG A 106 -1.63 -17.39 -4.31
CA ARG A 106 -2.64 -18.47 -4.29
C ARG A 106 -3.17 -18.79 -2.90
N PHE A 107 -2.33 -18.73 -1.87
CA PHE A 107 -2.65 -19.29 -0.55
C PHE A 107 -2.74 -18.26 0.58
N PHE A 108 -2.46 -16.98 0.30
CA PHE A 108 -2.57 -15.90 1.27
C PHE A 108 -3.60 -14.88 0.80
N ASP A 109 -4.54 -14.55 1.69
CA ASP A 109 -5.67 -13.67 1.39
C ASP A 109 -5.31 -12.20 1.59
N THR A 110 -4.37 -11.92 2.49
CA THR A 110 -4.04 -10.56 2.90
C THR A 110 -2.55 -10.31 2.92
N ALA A 111 -2.18 -9.06 2.60
CA ALA A 111 -0.84 -8.54 2.76
C ALA A 111 -0.92 -7.13 3.37
N HIS A 112 -0.28 -6.94 4.51
CA HIS A 112 -0.17 -5.67 5.21
C HIS A 112 1.22 -5.10 4.99
N LEU A 113 1.30 -3.86 4.52
CA LEU A 113 2.55 -3.15 4.27
C LEU A 113 2.62 -1.94 5.20
N ASN A 114 3.64 -1.90 6.05
CA ASN A 114 3.86 -0.83 7.01
C ASN A 114 5.15 -0.11 6.64
N TRP A 115 5.00 1.03 5.96
CA TRP A 115 6.13 1.84 5.54
C TRP A 115 6.64 2.75 6.64
N ASN A 116 7.96 2.90 6.69
CA ASN A 116 8.63 3.90 7.49
C ASN A 116 8.13 5.29 7.09
N PRO A 117 7.45 6.02 7.99
CA PRO A 117 6.91 7.33 7.68
C PRO A 117 8.02 8.37 7.38
N GLY A 118 9.27 8.11 7.81
CA GLY A 118 10.43 8.94 7.53
C GLY A 118 10.80 9.05 6.05
N LEU A 119 10.32 8.13 5.20
CA LEU A 119 10.53 8.18 3.75
C LEU A 119 9.83 9.36 3.08
N PHE A 120 8.78 9.87 3.70
CA PHE A 120 7.95 10.93 3.16
C PHE A 120 8.23 12.25 3.88
N LYS A 121 9.27 12.95 3.41
CA LYS A 121 9.70 14.24 3.98
C LYS A 121 8.60 15.30 3.98
N HIS A 122 7.72 15.27 2.98
CA HIS A 122 6.60 16.18 2.89
C HIS A 122 5.32 15.40 3.18
N ARG A 123 4.68 15.75 4.30
CA ARG A 123 3.44 15.14 4.72
C ARG A 123 2.49 16.20 5.24
N SER A 124 1.21 15.98 5.03
CA SER A 124 0.13 16.77 5.63
C SER A 124 -0.94 15.82 6.13
N MET A 125 -1.57 16.19 7.23
CA MET A 125 -2.59 15.39 7.91
C MET A 125 -3.77 16.29 8.22
N LEU A 126 -4.97 15.76 8.03
CA LEU A 126 -6.20 16.43 8.40
C LEU A 126 -7.14 15.43 9.07
N HIS A 127 -7.66 15.81 10.24
CA HIS A 127 -8.71 15.08 10.94
C HIS A 127 -10.04 15.77 10.70
N ALA A 128 -11.09 15.02 10.40
CA ALA A 128 -12.40 15.57 10.15
C ALA A 128 -13.53 14.65 10.60
N HIS A 129 -14.67 15.29 10.85
CA HIS A 129 -15.94 14.67 11.16
C HIS A 129 -16.93 14.99 10.04
N TRP A 130 -17.60 13.97 9.51
CA TRP A 130 -18.64 14.10 8.47
C TRP A 130 -19.99 13.61 9.01
N PRO A 131 -20.86 14.53 9.48
CA PRO A 131 -22.17 14.21 10.05
C PRO A 131 -23.10 13.52 9.06
N VAL A 132 -23.97 12.63 9.53
CA VAL A 132 -25.01 11.96 8.70
C VAL A 132 -25.99 12.95 8.07
N SER A 133 -26.19 14.11 8.69
CA SER A 133 -27.05 15.18 8.19
C SER A 133 -26.44 16.00 7.04
N MET A 134 -25.16 15.81 6.71
CA MET A 134 -24.46 16.58 5.69
C MET A 134 -24.23 15.74 4.43
N GLY A 135 -24.71 16.25 3.29
CA GLY A 135 -24.60 15.58 1.99
C GLY A 135 -25.78 14.68 1.69
N PRO A 136 -25.91 14.22 0.44
CA PRO A 136 -26.99 13.33 0.06
C PRO A 136 -26.75 11.92 0.65
N LYS A 137 -27.83 11.17 0.85
CA LYS A 137 -27.73 9.74 1.23
C LYS A 137 -26.94 8.94 0.19
N SER A 138 -27.10 9.29 -1.09
CA SER A 138 -26.32 8.74 -2.20
C SER A 138 -25.76 9.90 -3.02
N ASP A 139 -24.45 9.88 -3.25
CA ASP A 139 -23.70 10.91 -3.95
C ASP A 139 -23.44 10.56 -5.43
N LEU A 140 -24.22 9.61 -5.97
CA LEU A 140 -24.09 9.07 -7.34
C LEU A 140 -24.12 10.13 -8.44
N TYR A 141 -24.88 11.22 -8.24
CA TYR A 141 -25.05 12.27 -9.25
C TYR A 141 -24.49 13.63 -8.82
N ASN A 142 -24.27 13.84 -7.52
CA ASN A 142 -23.83 15.12 -6.98
C ASN A 142 -22.87 14.93 -5.80
N LEU A 143 -21.65 15.44 -5.96
CA LEU A 143 -20.55 15.41 -5.00
C LEU A 143 -20.36 16.75 -4.26
N GLY A 144 -21.10 17.78 -4.66
CA GLY A 144 -20.90 19.16 -4.21
C GLY A 144 -21.11 19.36 -2.72
N SER A 145 -21.87 18.50 -2.05
CA SER A 145 -22.07 18.54 -0.59
C SER A 145 -21.11 17.65 0.19
N ASN A 146 -20.28 16.86 -0.49
CA ASN A 146 -19.33 15.98 0.17
C ASN A 146 -18.13 16.78 0.72
N PRO A 147 -17.39 16.23 1.70
CA PRO A 147 -16.11 16.77 2.12
C PRO A 147 -15.12 16.76 0.95
N GLN A 148 -14.52 17.92 0.70
CA GLN A 148 -13.53 18.10 -0.36
C GLN A 148 -12.32 18.84 0.17
N TYR A 149 -11.15 18.39 -0.26
CA TYR A 149 -9.86 18.92 0.15
C TYR A 149 -9.00 19.19 -1.08
N THR A 150 -8.23 20.28 -1.05
CA THR A 150 -7.29 20.58 -2.12
C THR A 150 -5.88 20.25 -1.64
N ILE A 151 -5.15 19.50 -2.46
CA ILE A 151 -3.71 19.32 -2.32
C ILE A 151 -3.00 20.19 -3.35
N MET A 152 -2.00 20.94 -2.90
CA MET A 152 -1.12 21.72 -3.76
C MET A 152 0.29 21.14 -3.67
N VAL A 153 0.79 20.64 -4.78
CA VAL A 153 2.16 20.13 -4.92
C VAL A 153 3.01 21.19 -5.59
N THR A 154 4.13 21.55 -4.97
CA THR A 154 5.10 22.51 -5.51
C THR A 154 6.21 21.74 -6.23
N LEU A 155 6.37 22.02 -7.51
CA LEU A 155 7.35 21.42 -8.40
C LEU A 155 8.52 22.38 -8.59
N SER A 156 9.75 21.90 -8.37
CA SER A 156 10.96 22.60 -8.79
C SER A 156 11.25 22.34 -10.26
N SER A 157 11.76 23.32 -11.01
CA SER A 157 12.23 23.07 -12.37
C SER A 157 13.47 22.19 -12.37
N SER A 158 13.58 21.33 -13.38
CA SER A 158 14.72 20.40 -13.60
C SER A 158 16.07 21.10 -13.80
N SER A 159 16.13 22.44 -13.74
CA SER A 159 17.30 23.29 -13.93
C SER A 159 18.14 23.47 -12.66
N ASP A 160 17.62 23.19 -11.46
CA ASP A 160 18.40 23.26 -10.22
C ASP A 160 19.21 21.98 -10.01
N GLY A 161 20.22 21.81 -10.88
CA GLY A 161 21.20 20.74 -10.89
C GLY A 161 22.14 20.73 -9.68
N LYS A 162 21.62 20.70 -8.45
CA LYS A 162 22.35 20.03 -7.36
C LYS A 162 21.99 18.55 -7.44
N LYS A 163 22.81 17.80 -8.17
CA LYS A 163 22.95 16.35 -8.02
C LYS A 163 23.26 16.04 -6.55
N LYS A 164 22.24 15.97 -5.69
CA LYS A 164 22.37 15.26 -4.42
C LYS A 164 22.38 13.79 -4.78
N ASN A 165 23.61 13.28 -4.89
CA ASN A 165 23.93 11.88 -5.03
C ASN A 165 23.48 11.16 -3.74
N THR A 166 22.18 10.95 -3.56
CA THR A 166 21.69 9.89 -2.67
C THR A 166 21.65 8.62 -3.51
N GLN A 167 22.85 8.10 -3.77
CA GLN A 167 23.06 6.80 -4.36
C GLN A 167 22.64 5.76 -3.30
N LEU A 168 21.38 5.32 -3.34
CA LEU A 168 20.98 4.08 -2.67
C LEU A 168 20.51 3.00 -3.65
N THR A 169 20.29 3.31 -4.92
CA THR A 169 19.88 2.31 -5.91
C THR A 169 20.91 2.26 -7.03
N GLY A 170 21.64 1.15 -7.14
CA GLY A 170 22.56 0.84 -8.24
C GLY A 170 21.84 0.59 -9.58
N VAL A 171 20.75 1.33 -9.85
CA VAL A 171 20.01 1.32 -11.11
C VAL A 171 20.11 2.73 -11.68
N PRO A 172 20.67 2.94 -12.87
CA PRO A 172 20.79 4.28 -13.46
C PRO A 172 19.39 4.80 -13.82
N SER A 173 18.91 5.83 -13.11
CA SER A 173 17.66 6.53 -13.43
C SER A 173 17.96 7.77 -14.30
N THR A 174 17.79 7.64 -15.61
CA THR A 174 18.03 8.70 -16.61
C THR A 174 16.81 9.59 -16.88
N THR A 175 15.83 9.65 -15.98
CA THR A 175 14.64 10.51 -16.13
C THR A 175 14.39 11.33 -14.87
N ALA A 176 14.07 12.62 -15.04
CA ALA A 176 13.64 13.49 -13.94
C ALA A 176 12.47 12.82 -13.21
N GLN A 177 12.68 12.45 -11.94
CA GLN A 177 11.72 11.63 -11.21
C GLN A 177 10.49 12.47 -10.85
N SER A 178 9.37 12.20 -11.52
CA SER A 178 8.07 12.80 -11.20
C SER A 178 7.75 12.62 -9.71
N PRO A 179 7.30 13.67 -9.00
CA PRO A 179 6.90 13.52 -7.62
C PRO A 179 5.73 12.55 -7.49
N SER A 180 5.82 11.63 -6.54
CA SER A 180 4.70 10.76 -6.16
C SER A 180 3.92 11.36 -5.01
N VAL A 181 2.59 11.23 -5.08
CA VAL A 181 1.63 11.56 -4.03
C VAL A 181 0.96 10.28 -3.55
N TRP A 182 0.85 10.11 -2.25
CA TRP A 182 0.14 9.02 -1.59
C TRP A 182 -0.91 9.59 -0.66
N ILE A 183 -2.13 9.06 -0.74
CA ILE A 183 -3.27 9.51 0.05
C ILE A 183 -3.76 8.30 0.85
N LEU A 184 -3.61 8.37 2.17
CA LEU A 184 -4.10 7.37 3.10
C LEU A 184 -5.31 7.93 3.84
N LEU A 185 -6.49 7.45 3.46
CA LEU A 185 -7.72 7.67 4.21
C LEU A 185 -7.81 6.62 5.31
N SER A 186 -7.95 7.07 6.56
CA SER A 186 -8.13 6.21 7.73
C SER A 186 -9.43 6.57 8.42
N ARG A 187 -10.39 5.65 8.40
CA ARG A 187 -11.64 5.80 9.14
C ARG A 187 -11.39 5.49 10.62
N HIS A 188 -12.01 6.26 11.50
CA HIS A 188 -11.98 5.99 12.94
C HIS A 188 -13.23 5.17 13.31
N SER A 189 -13.05 4.15 14.14
CA SER A 189 -14.14 3.34 14.68
C SER A 189 -14.35 3.76 16.12
N THR A 190 -15.51 4.32 16.45
CA THR A 190 -15.85 4.76 17.81
C THR A 190 -16.74 3.76 18.55
N THR A 191 -17.25 2.72 17.88
CA THR A 191 -18.12 1.68 18.45
C THR A 191 -17.56 0.27 18.26
N LYS A 192 -17.87 -0.60 19.23
CA LYS A 192 -17.82 -2.07 19.12
C LYS A 192 -18.87 -2.52 18.10
N ASP A 193 -18.67 -2.19 16.83
CA ASP A 193 -19.52 -2.72 15.78
C ASP A 193 -19.40 -4.25 15.83
N PRO A 194 -20.51 -5.01 15.80
CA PRO A 194 -20.46 -6.47 15.74
C PRO A 194 -19.52 -6.88 14.61
N GLU A 195 -18.55 -7.74 14.91
CA GLU A 195 -17.57 -8.20 13.93
C GLU A 195 -18.29 -8.69 12.67
N GLY A 196 -17.91 -8.15 11.51
CA GLY A 196 -18.31 -8.69 10.21
C GLY A 196 -19.39 -7.93 9.41
N VAL A 197 -20.10 -6.94 9.97
CA VAL A 197 -21.12 -6.19 9.19
C VAL A 197 -20.82 -4.69 9.17
N ARG A 198 -19.90 -4.29 8.27
CA ARG A 198 -19.66 -2.87 7.94
C ARG A 198 -20.22 -2.57 6.53
N PRO A 199 -21.46 -2.05 6.42
CA PRO A 199 -22.07 -1.72 5.14
C PRO A 199 -21.59 -0.37 4.57
N ASP A 200 -20.77 0.38 5.30
CA ASP A 200 -20.32 1.70 4.86
C ASP A 200 -19.07 1.59 3.99
N PHE A 201 -19.28 1.70 2.69
CA PHE A 201 -18.20 1.78 1.72
C PHE A 201 -17.81 3.23 1.48
N LEU A 202 -16.55 3.55 1.69
CA LEU A 202 -15.98 4.89 1.53
C LEU A 202 -14.83 4.83 0.53
N THR A 203 -14.59 5.96 -0.13
CA THR A 203 -13.49 6.12 -1.07
C THR A 203 -13.04 7.58 -1.14
N VAL A 204 -11.92 7.82 -1.81
CA VAL A 204 -11.48 9.15 -2.24
C VAL A 204 -11.36 9.15 -3.75
N HIS A 205 -11.99 10.14 -4.40
CA HIS A 205 -11.78 10.44 -5.80
C HIS A 205 -10.78 11.60 -5.92
N VAL A 206 -9.93 11.56 -6.94
CA VAL A 206 -8.94 12.61 -7.22
C VAL A 206 -9.29 13.29 -8.53
N TYR A 207 -9.36 14.61 -8.52
CA TYR A 207 -9.62 15.45 -9.69
C TYR A 207 -8.45 16.43 -9.87
N GLU A 208 -8.01 16.66 -11.10
CA GLU A 208 -7.08 17.75 -11.39
C GLU A 208 -7.85 19.08 -11.45
N SER A 209 -8.05 19.66 -10.27
CA SER A 209 -8.82 20.89 -10.07
C SER A 209 -8.34 21.60 -8.81
N SER A 210 -8.69 22.89 -8.72
CA SER A 210 -8.53 23.71 -7.51
C SER A 210 -9.89 24.18 -6.94
N ARG A 211 -10.99 23.71 -7.55
CA ARG A 211 -12.35 24.11 -7.25
C ARG A 211 -13.15 22.93 -6.72
N ARG A 212 -14.27 23.25 -6.07
CA ARG A 212 -15.27 22.28 -5.66
C ARG A 212 -15.81 21.54 -6.87
N VAL A 213 -15.88 20.22 -6.75
CA VAL A 213 -16.37 19.29 -7.77
C VAL A 213 -17.83 18.97 -7.46
N TYR A 214 -18.73 19.19 -8.42
CA TYR A 214 -20.16 18.94 -8.23
C TYR A 214 -20.61 17.62 -8.85
N TYR A 215 -19.95 17.16 -9.92
CA TYR A 215 -20.36 15.99 -10.69
C TYR A 215 -19.24 14.94 -10.70
N PRO A 216 -19.58 13.64 -10.72
CA PRO A 216 -18.61 12.55 -10.60
C PRO A 216 -17.71 12.35 -11.82
N ASP A 217 -18.03 12.96 -12.95
CA ASP A 217 -17.28 12.82 -14.20
C ASP A 217 -15.94 13.56 -14.18
N GLY A 218 -14.96 13.05 -14.94
CA GLY A 218 -13.65 13.68 -15.08
C GLY A 218 -12.69 13.46 -13.90
N ALA A 219 -12.94 12.46 -13.05
CA ALA A 219 -11.98 12.06 -12.02
C ALA A 219 -10.68 11.54 -12.67
N LEU A 220 -9.54 12.11 -12.25
CA LEU A 220 -8.21 11.60 -12.58
C LEU A 220 -8.03 10.19 -12.00
N ILE A 221 -8.52 9.97 -10.77
CA ILE A 221 -8.52 8.66 -10.12
C ILE A 221 -9.88 8.44 -9.49
N ARG A 222 -10.56 7.36 -9.92
CA ARG A 222 -11.73 6.84 -9.24
C ARG A 222 -11.27 5.83 -8.19
N GLY A 223 -11.23 6.23 -6.92
CA GLY A 223 -10.97 5.27 -5.84
C GLY A 223 -12.05 4.19 -5.75
N VAL A 224 -11.66 3.03 -5.24
CA VAL A 224 -12.55 1.88 -5.06
C VAL A 224 -13.29 1.99 -3.73
N TYR A 225 -14.61 1.83 -3.77
CA TYR A 225 -15.45 1.76 -2.59
C TYR A 225 -15.09 0.54 -1.74
N THR A 226 -14.67 0.78 -0.51
CA THR A 226 -14.28 -0.28 0.42
C THR A 226 -14.80 0.01 1.82
N ASN A 227 -15.10 -1.05 2.56
CA ASN A 227 -15.43 -0.99 3.98
C ASN A 227 -14.18 -1.16 4.88
N SER A 228 -12.99 -1.28 4.29
CA SER A 228 -11.71 -1.30 4.99
C SER A 228 -11.54 -0.04 5.86
N PRO A 229 -10.92 -0.15 7.06
CA PRO A 229 -10.58 1.01 7.87
C PRO A 229 -9.56 1.93 7.18
N HIS A 230 -8.77 1.40 6.25
CA HIS A 230 -7.72 2.14 5.54
C HIS A 230 -7.84 1.97 4.03
N THR A 231 -7.74 3.09 3.30
CA THR A 231 -7.68 3.12 1.83
C THR A 231 -6.47 3.94 1.41
N LEU A 232 -5.59 3.34 0.60
CA LEU A 232 -4.40 3.99 0.07
C LEU A 232 -4.56 4.22 -1.43
N LEU A 233 -4.41 5.47 -1.86
CA LEU A 233 -4.32 5.85 -3.27
C LEU A 233 -2.93 6.42 -3.55
N ARG A 234 -2.49 6.30 -4.80
CA ARG A 234 -1.23 6.87 -5.25
C ARG A 234 -1.31 7.31 -6.70
N PHE A 235 -0.69 8.43 -7.02
CA PHE A 235 -0.38 8.82 -8.38
C PHE A 235 0.93 9.60 -8.46
N ASP A 236 1.45 9.72 -9.67
CA ASP A 236 2.63 10.52 -9.98
C ASP A 236 2.18 11.85 -10.59
N VAL A 237 2.80 12.94 -10.16
CA VAL A 237 2.51 14.31 -10.59
C VAL A 237 3.32 14.59 -11.86
N PRO A 238 2.67 14.99 -12.98
CA PRO A 238 3.39 15.33 -14.20
C PRO A 238 4.41 16.44 -13.95
N PRO A 239 5.65 16.32 -14.47
CA PRO A 239 6.68 17.32 -14.27
C PRO A 239 6.28 18.66 -14.89
N THR A 240 6.84 19.75 -14.37
CA THR A 240 6.65 21.09 -14.94
C THR A 240 7.80 21.41 -15.89
N THR A 241 7.46 21.90 -17.09
CA THR A 241 8.43 22.46 -18.05
C THR A 241 8.61 23.96 -17.86
N ARG A 242 7.87 24.59 -16.93
CA ARG A 242 7.94 26.04 -16.69
C ARG A 242 9.26 26.40 -15.99
N PRO A 243 10.00 27.40 -16.50
CA PRO A 243 11.15 27.98 -15.80
C PRO A 243 10.71 28.54 -14.43
N GLY A 244 11.44 28.22 -13.36
CA GLY A 244 11.09 28.63 -11.99
C GLY A 244 10.12 27.69 -11.26
N GLY A 245 9.81 26.53 -11.84
CA GLY A 245 8.96 25.51 -11.23
C GLY A 245 7.47 25.73 -11.49
N GLY A 246 6.62 25.20 -10.61
CA GLY A 246 5.17 25.31 -10.77
C GLY A 246 4.39 24.72 -9.61
N LYS A 247 3.09 25.01 -9.59
CA LYS A 247 2.15 24.42 -8.64
C LYS A 247 1.15 23.56 -9.40
N ARG A 248 0.86 22.37 -8.87
CA ARG A 248 -0.22 21.49 -9.33
C ARG A 248 -1.22 21.35 -8.21
N LEU A 249 -2.50 21.48 -8.55
CA LEU A 249 -3.59 21.39 -7.59
C LEU A 249 -4.48 20.21 -7.95
N TYR A 250 -4.87 19.45 -6.93
CA TYR A 250 -5.83 18.37 -7.06
C TYR A 250 -6.90 18.49 -5.98
N THR A 251 -8.15 18.28 -6.37
CA THR A 251 -9.28 18.19 -5.44
C THR A 251 -9.51 16.72 -5.10
N LEU A 252 -9.44 16.42 -3.81
CA LEU A 252 -9.78 15.15 -3.20
C LEU A 252 -11.23 15.21 -2.76
N VAL A 253 -12.06 14.30 -3.25
CA VAL A 253 -13.47 14.21 -2.90
C VAL A 253 -13.68 12.92 -2.14
N LEU A 254 -14.07 13.01 -0.86
CA LEU A 254 -14.52 11.82 -0.13
C LEU A 254 -15.91 11.45 -0.62
N SER A 255 -16.14 10.17 -0.87
CA SER A 255 -17.40 9.67 -1.41
C SER A 255 -17.82 8.41 -0.67
N GLN A 256 -19.12 8.28 -0.41
CA GLN A 256 -19.67 7.16 0.35
C GLN A 256 -20.86 6.53 -0.38
N HIS A 257 -20.88 5.20 -0.42
CA HIS A 257 -22.06 4.47 -0.83
C HIS A 257 -23.08 4.42 0.31
N GLU A 258 -24.25 5.03 0.11
CA GLU A 258 -25.38 5.04 1.04
C GLU A 258 -25.03 5.47 2.48
N LYS A 259 -24.85 6.77 2.69
CA LYS A 259 -24.52 7.34 4.01
C LYS A 259 -25.60 7.06 5.06
N LYS A 260 -25.26 6.23 6.05
CA LYS A 260 -26.16 5.81 7.15
C LYS A 260 -25.76 6.35 8.52
N ARG A 261 -24.52 6.82 8.69
CA ARG A 261 -23.97 7.27 9.98
C ARG A 261 -22.97 8.42 9.85
N ASN A 262 -22.54 8.94 10.99
CA ASN A 262 -21.41 9.87 11.06
C ASN A 262 -20.11 9.16 10.67
N ILE A 263 -19.19 9.87 10.05
CA ILE A 263 -17.86 9.34 9.73
C ILE A 263 -16.81 10.25 10.32
N ASP A 264 -16.02 9.68 11.23
CA ASP A 264 -14.77 10.27 11.69
C ASP A 264 -13.62 9.68 10.88
N TYR A 265 -12.70 10.52 10.41
CA TYR A 265 -11.57 10.06 9.61
C TYR A 265 -10.36 10.98 9.71
N THR A 266 -9.22 10.41 9.32
CA THR A 266 -7.97 11.11 9.06
C THR A 266 -7.60 10.95 7.59
N LEU A 267 -7.27 12.05 6.94
CA LEU A 267 -6.66 12.08 5.63
C LEU A 267 -5.16 12.40 5.79
N ASN A 268 -4.33 11.40 5.55
CA ASN A 268 -2.87 11.57 5.48
C ASN A 268 -2.46 11.67 4.02
N VAL A 269 -1.71 12.72 3.67
CA VAL A 269 -1.15 12.89 2.34
C VAL A 269 0.36 12.98 2.45
N PHE A 270 1.04 12.09 1.74
CA PHE A 270 2.49 12.00 1.68
C PHE A 270 2.96 12.36 0.27
N CYS A 271 4.05 13.11 0.16
CA CYS A 271 4.61 13.49 -1.12
C CYS A 271 6.14 13.50 -1.08
N THR A 272 6.74 13.27 -2.24
CA THR A 272 8.19 13.38 -2.48
C THR A 272 8.61 14.81 -2.85
N ALA A 273 7.65 15.73 -3.00
CA ALA A 273 7.87 17.17 -3.20
C ALA A 273 7.05 17.99 -2.18
N PRO A 274 7.37 19.28 -1.94
CA PRO A 274 6.63 20.11 -0.99
C PRO A 274 5.13 20.15 -1.28
N LEU A 275 4.33 19.96 -0.23
CA LEU A 275 2.89 19.75 -0.28
C LEU A 275 2.20 20.64 0.75
N SER A 276 1.01 21.13 0.40
CA SER A 276 0.03 21.64 1.37
C SER A 276 -1.34 21.00 1.15
N LEU A 277 -2.07 20.76 2.23
CA LEU A 277 -3.44 20.22 2.25
C LEU A 277 -4.36 21.22 2.97
N TYR A 278 -5.51 21.54 2.38
CA TYR A 278 -6.50 22.42 2.97
C TYR A 278 -7.92 22.10 2.46
N HIS A 279 -8.96 22.65 3.08
CA HIS A 279 -10.34 22.48 2.60
C HIS A 279 -10.53 23.14 1.23
N THR A 280 -11.20 22.44 0.30
CA THR A 280 -11.53 23.03 -1.00
C THR A 280 -12.53 24.17 -0.81
N PRO A 281 -12.25 25.38 -1.33
CA PRO A 281 -13.18 26.51 -1.25
C PRO A 281 -14.55 26.17 -1.82
N SER A 282 -15.59 26.72 -1.19
CA SER A 282 -16.99 26.62 -1.65
C SER A 282 -17.21 27.32 -2.99
#